data_AF-A0A524M1S0-F1
#
_entry.id   AF-A0A524M1S0-F1
#
_cell.length_a   1.000
_cell.length_b   1.000
_cell.length_c   1.000
_cell.angle_alpha   90.00
_cell.angle_beta   90.00
_cell.angle_gamma   90.00
#
_symmetry.space_group_name_H-M   'P 1'
#
loop_
_entity.id
_entity.type
_entity.pdbx_description
1 polymer ?
#
loop_
_entity_poly.entity_id
_entity_poly.type
_entity_poly.pdbx_seq_one_letter_code
_entity_poly.pdbx_strand_id
1 'polypeptide(L)'
;MAEEYTVNLTDSIQAAVDGASSGDVIIVAPGTYTENIVISKDNMVIRSESGNPANTIIAAKNPNASVITIQGRNHVTVKGFQITGAGFN
;
A
#
# COMPACT_ATOMS: atom_id res chain seq x y z
N MET A 1 17.56 2.03 11.56
CA MET A 1 16.47 2.83 12.15
C MET A 1 15.29 2.65 11.22
N ALA A 2 14.05 2.63 11.71
CA ALA A 2 12.89 2.62 10.82
C ALA A 2 12.78 3.99 10.15
N GLU A 3 12.68 4.03 8.84
CA GLU A 3 12.49 5.27 8.08
C GLU A 3 11.02 5.43 7.69
N GLU A 4 10.56 6.68 7.64
CA GLU A 4 9.23 7.01 7.12
C GLU A 4 9.36 7.48 5.66
N TYR A 5 8.59 6.87 4.77
CA TYR A 5 8.52 7.27 3.35
C TYR A 5 7.12 7.75 3.00
N THR A 6 7.00 8.99 2.53
CA THR A 6 5.72 9.56 2.10
C THR A 6 5.52 9.38 0.59
N VAL A 7 4.39 8.80 0.22
CA VAL A 7 3.92 8.60 -1.17
C VAL A 7 2.86 9.65 -1.48
N ASN A 8 3.07 10.45 -2.52
CA ASN A 8 2.08 11.39 -3.05
C ASN A 8 1.44 10.83 -4.33
N LEU A 9 0.43 11.53 -4.86
CA LEU A 9 -0.35 11.06 -6.02
C LEU A 9 0.49 10.88 -7.31
N THR A 10 1.65 11.53 -7.41
CA THR A 10 2.59 11.38 -8.53
C THR A 10 3.55 10.20 -8.35
N ASP A 11 3.60 9.63 -7.15
CA ASP A 11 4.48 8.52 -6.78
C ASP A 11 3.71 7.20 -6.88
N SER A 12 4.45 6.08 -6.91
CA SER A 12 3.86 4.74 -6.87
C SER A 12 3.98 4.15 -5.48
N ILE A 13 2.89 3.59 -4.96
CA ILE A 13 2.94 2.85 -3.69
C ILE A 13 3.83 1.61 -3.86
N GLN A 14 3.77 0.92 -5.00
CA GLN A 14 4.66 -0.23 -5.24
C GLN A 14 6.13 0.17 -5.23
N ALA A 15 6.51 1.28 -5.86
CA ALA A 15 7.90 1.74 -5.87
C ALA A 15 8.41 2.03 -4.45
N ALA A 16 7.57 2.61 -3.58
CA ALA A 16 7.87 2.80 -2.17
C ALA A 16 8.07 1.47 -1.43
N VAL A 17 7.17 0.50 -1.65
CA VAL A 17 7.28 -0.85 -1.08
C VAL A 17 8.55 -1.57 -1.54
N ASP A 18 8.92 -1.41 -2.81
CA ASP A 18 10.13 -2.00 -3.40
C ASP A 18 11.41 -1.35 -2.85
N GLY A 19 11.40 -0.05 -2.58
CA GLY A 19 12.52 0.69 -2.00
C GLY A 19 12.67 0.55 -0.48
N ALA A 20 11.59 0.25 0.24
CA ALA A 20 11.59 0.15 1.70
C ALA A 20 12.37 -1.06 2.24
N SER A 21 12.94 -0.92 3.43
CA SER A 21 13.56 -2.00 4.20
C SER A 21 12.58 -2.58 5.22
N SER A 22 12.90 -3.76 5.78
CA SER A 22 12.10 -4.34 6.86
C SER A 22 12.10 -3.40 8.08
N GLY A 23 10.92 -3.12 8.63
CA GLY A 23 10.74 -2.18 9.74
C GLY A 23 10.28 -0.77 9.30
N ASP A 24 10.35 -0.45 8.01
CA ASP A 24 9.97 0.87 7.51
C ASP A 24 8.45 1.10 7.50
N VAL A 25 8.09 2.39 7.50
CA VAL A 25 6.71 2.85 7.48
C VAL A 25 6.47 3.65 6.19
N ILE A 26 5.55 3.17 5.37
CA ILE A 26 5.08 3.87 4.18
C ILE A 26 3.81 4.63 4.54
N ILE A 27 3.84 5.94 4.35
CA ILE A 27 2.73 6.86 4.60
C ILE A 27 2.19 7.32 3.25
N VAL A 28 0.91 7.09 2.99
CA VAL A 28 0.30 7.39 1.70
C VAL A 28 -0.63 8.59 1.83
N ALA A 29 -0.32 9.67 1.12
CA ALA A 29 -1.13 10.89 1.10
C ALA A 29 -2.54 10.61 0.52
N PRO A 30 -3.55 11.41 0.84
CA PRO A 30 -4.88 11.33 0.24
C PRO A 30 -4.84 11.32 -1.30
N GLY A 31 -5.63 10.46 -1.92
CA GLY A 31 -5.59 10.24 -3.37
C GLY A 31 -6.21 8.93 -3.81
N THR A 32 -6.30 8.74 -5.14
CA THR A 32 -6.67 7.47 -5.76
C THR A 32 -5.47 6.89 -6.49
N TYR A 33 -4.99 5.75 -6.01
CA TYR A 33 -3.84 5.04 -6.55
C TYR A 33 -4.33 3.81 -7.32
N THR A 34 -4.11 3.80 -8.64
CA THR A 34 -4.55 2.69 -9.51
C THR A 34 -3.39 1.72 -9.71
N GLU A 35 -3.26 0.76 -8.79
CA GLU A 35 -2.12 -0.16 -8.68
C GLU A 35 -2.57 -1.54 -8.17
N ASN A 36 -1.74 -2.56 -8.41
CA ASN A 36 -1.81 -3.83 -7.69
C ASN A 36 -0.50 -3.96 -6.91
N ILE A 37 -0.58 -4.04 -5.59
CA ILE A 37 0.55 -3.93 -4.69
C ILE A 37 0.95 -5.32 -4.17
N VAL A 38 2.25 -5.62 -4.17
CA VAL A 38 2.84 -6.82 -3.59
C VAL A 38 3.79 -6.43 -2.46
N ILE A 39 3.48 -6.89 -1.24
CA ILE A 39 4.27 -6.64 -0.05
C ILE A 39 5.02 -7.93 0.30
N SER A 40 6.28 -8.03 -0.14
CA SER A 40 7.11 -9.23 0.01
C SER A 40 8.02 -9.22 1.24
N LYS A 41 8.13 -8.08 1.94
CA LYS A 41 9.03 -7.88 3.08
C LYS A 41 8.28 -7.98 4.41
N ASP A 42 9.00 -8.41 5.43
CA ASP A 42 8.51 -8.52 6.81
C ASP A 42 8.56 -7.16 7.53
N ASN A 43 7.80 -7.05 8.63
CA ASN A 43 7.76 -5.89 9.53
C ASN A 43 7.46 -4.56 8.83
N MET A 44 6.60 -4.60 7.80
CA MET A 44 6.20 -3.43 7.02
C MET A 44 4.94 -2.80 7.61
N VAL A 45 4.90 -1.47 7.67
CA VAL A 45 3.66 -0.73 7.93
C VAL A 45 3.35 0.14 6.74
N ILE A 46 2.19 -0.04 6.14
CA ILE A 46 1.67 0.82 5.07
C ILE A 46 0.37 1.43 5.57
N ARG A 47 0.31 2.76 5.63
CA ARG A 47 -0.84 3.47 6.21
C ARG A 47 -1.23 4.70 5.40
N SER A 48 -2.52 5.00 5.34
CA SER A 48 -2.98 6.32 4.91
C SER A 48 -2.48 7.39 5.88
N GLU A 49 -2.04 8.52 5.33
CA GLU A 49 -1.73 9.73 6.10
C GLU A 49 -2.96 10.25 6.84
N SER A 50 -4.12 10.27 6.18
CA SER A 50 -5.37 10.80 6.75
C SER A 50 -6.00 9.86 7.79
N GLY A 51 -5.70 8.56 7.70
CA GLY A 51 -6.38 7.51 8.48
C GLY A 51 -7.84 7.27 8.10
N ASN A 52 -8.45 8.11 7.24
CA ASN A 52 -9.81 7.95 6.75
C ASN A 52 -9.80 7.19 5.40
N PRO A 53 -10.37 5.97 5.32
CA PRO A 53 -10.43 5.19 4.09
C PRO A 53 -11.01 5.94 2.89
N ALA A 54 -11.98 6.83 3.09
CA ALA A 54 -12.62 7.59 2.01
C ALA A 54 -11.65 8.56 1.30
N ASN A 55 -10.54 8.92 1.94
CA ASN A 55 -9.58 9.89 1.43
C ASN A 55 -8.40 9.23 0.71
N THR A 56 -8.13 7.94 0.96
CA THR A 56 -7.02 7.20 0.34
C THR A 56 -7.53 5.89 -0.24
N ILE A 57 -7.71 5.88 -1.56
CA ILE A 57 -8.28 4.77 -2.32
C ILE A 57 -7.17 4.05 -3.06
N ILE A 58 -7.12 2.72 -2.93
CA ILE A 58 -6.29 1.85 -3.77
C ILE A 58 -7.24 1.07 -4.67
N ALA A 59 -7.20 1.37 -5.97
CA ALA A 59 -8.02 0.74 -7.00
C ALA A 59 -7.18 -0.24 -7.82
N ALA A 60 -7.74 -1.40 -8.14
CA ALA A 60 -7.05 -2.38 -8.97
C ALA A 60 -6.69 -1.80 -10.33
N LYS A 61 -5.41 -1.90 -10.72
CA LYS A 61 -4.98 -1.62 -12.10
C LYS A 61 -5.33 -2.77 -13.03
N ASN A 62 -5.06 -3.99 -12.59
CA ASN A 62 -5.53 -5.23 -13.18
C ASN A 62 -6.66 -5.77 -12.30
N PRO A 63 -7.93 -5.75 -12.76
CA PRO A 63 -9.06 -6.26 -11.99
C PRO A 63 -9.01 -7.79 -11.82
N ASN A 64 -8.27 -8.53 -12.65
CA ASN A 64 -8.13 -9.99 -12.54
C ASN A 64 -7.04 -10.41 -11.54
N ALA A 65 -6.60 -9.51 -10.67
CA ALA A 65 -5.59 -9.77 -9.65
C ALA A 65 -5.98 -9.09 -8.34
N SER A 66 -5.47 -9.62 -7.22
CA SER A 66 -5.63 -8.99 -5.91
C SER A 66 -5.08 -7.56 -5.93
N VAL A 67 -5.80 -6.61 -5.35
CA VAL A 67 -5.33 -5.21 -5.23
C VAL A 67 -4.11 -5.13 -4.33
N ILE A 68 -4.12 -5.89 -3.23
CA ILE A 68 -2.99 -6.01 -2.31
C ILE A 68 -2.71 -7.49 -2.08
N THR A 69 -1.46 -7.90 -2.32
CA THR A 69 -0.96 -9.24 -2.05
C THR A 69 0.09 -9.15 -0.94
N ILE A 70 -0.14 -9.81 0.18
CA ILE A 70 0.81 -9.88 1.29
C ILE A 70 1.54 -11.21 1.21
N GLN A 71 2.86 -11.14 1.00
CA GLN A 71 3.76 -12.30 0.96
C GLN A 71 4.79 -12.26 2.12
N GLY A 72 4.98 -11.08 2.73
CA GLY A 72 5.68 -10.96 4.01
C GLY A 72 5.04 -11.87 5.04
N ARG A 73 5.88 -12.64 5.72
CA ARG A 73 5.46 -13.71 6.64
C ARG A 73 5.29 -13.19 8.07
N ASN A 74 5.94 -12.09 8.41
CA ASN A 74 5.95 -11.55 9.77
C ASN A 74 5.52 -10.08 9.80
N HIS A 75 4.52 -9.77 10.64
CA HIS A 75 4.10 -8.41 11.03
C HIS A 75 3.95 -7.40 9.89
N VAL A 76 3.14 -7.70 8.87
CA VAL A 76 2.73 -6.72 7.85
C VAL A 76 1.42 -6.05 8.30
N THR A 77 1.43 -4.72 8.37
CA THR A 77 0.24 -3.91 8.69
C THR A 77 -0.15 -3.06 7.50
N VAL A 78 -1.41 -3.16 7.06
CA VAL A 78 -2.01 -2.27 6.06
C VAL A 78 -3.25 -1.63 6.68
N LYS A 79 -3.33 -0.30 6.76
CA LYS A 79 -4.44 0.38 7.46
C LYS A 79 -4.84 1.74 6.88
N GLY A 80 -6.13 2.07 7.01
CA GLY A 80 -6.68 3.39 6.67
C GLY A 80 -6.99 3.58 5.18
N PHE A 81 -7.12 2.50 4.41
CA PHE A 81 -7.38 2.55 2.97
C PHE A 81 -8.79 2.08 2.63
N GLN A 82 -9.40 2.70 1.63
CA GLN A 82 -10.45 2.04 0.85
C GLN A 82 -9.80 1.23 -0.27
N ILE A 83 -10.18 -0.04 -0.41
CA ILE A 83 -9.64 -0.95 -1.44
C ILE A 83 -10.78 -1.35 -2.37
N THR A 84 -10.61 -1.21 -3.68
CA THR A 84 -11.69 -1.43 -4.65
C THR A 84 -11.19 -1.97 -6.00
N GLY A 85 -12.12 -2.45 -6.83
CA GLY A 85 -11.86 -2.80 -8.23
C GLY A 85 -11.29 -4.20 -8.48
N ALA A 86 -11.07 -5.01 -7.44
CA ALA A 86 -10.79 -6.43 -7.64
C ALA A 86 -12.02 -7.11 -8.26
N GLY A 87 -11.81 -7.79 -9.38
CA GLY A 87 -12.79 -8.66 -10.01
C GLY A 87 -12.91 -10.00 -9.30
N PHE A 88 -13.93 -10.76 -9.67
CA PHE A 88 -14.10 -12.13 -9.21
C PHE A 88 -13.10 -13.02 -9.95
N ASN A 89 -12.16 -13.64 -9.22
CA ASN A 89 -11.31 -14.71 -9.75
C ASN A 89 -12.10 -16.00 -9.93
#